data_AF-A0A938LF48-F1
#
_entry.id   AF-A0A938LF48-F1
#
_cell.length_a   1.000
_cell.length_b   1.000
_cell.length_c   1.000
_cell.angle_alpha   90.00
_cell.angle_beta   90.00
_cell.angle_gamma   90.00
#
_symmetry.space_group_name_H-M   'P 1'
#
loop_
_entity.id
_entity.type
_entity.pdbx_description
1 polymer ?
#
loop_
_entity_poly.entity_id
_entity_poly.type
_entity_poly.pdbx_seq_one_letter_code
_entity_poly.pdbx_strand_id
1 'polypeptide(L)'
;MPTRSNSSPNSRGAAVRRNRGARFLTHAARIAIVASAFFLLRDASFAPERIGIPPAVAARPIMRRTLVRIQRVLPTARSVSSEDADGRCAVLDASRRTIGYAIETSPPSDSIIGFSGPTNTLLVFDTRMRVVGVDLLESGDTPDHVRRVAENTAFLTALVGRSWEEAADPTGVDAVTGATLTSLAILEGIANRLGGPVPSLRFPNPLGVDEARGFFPTASALRPRADRPAIHEVIDTRGQHVGSLVRSAPACDGESGYQGPTEALIAVGVDGRVIGVRVRASYDNEPYVDYVREDSRFLNTFRGMTLEELAEYDAEAARIEGVSGATMTSQAVARGLPLAARDALRARAPRSAAWTWRDSGTLAVIGFGVSLALFRIGRSRAARIAASLAMIVYFGFFFGDLLSLAQFAGWARNGVPWRIAPGMILLAAVAVLGPSLANQPVYCRAICPYGAAQRLVRGRRWRFRPPIGVSRVLRAAPACLLVAASGWTLVGSPSELGVWEPFGVFPFKCAAFGAAVFAAIGLVASRFVPMAYCRFGCPTGALLEYVRYRKGHWRPGPRDGAALAVLSAALVARYLAGDL
;
A
#
# COMPACT_ATOMS: atom_id res chain seq x y z
N MET A 1 38.66 54.61 33.02
CA MET A 1 39.13 54.52 31.61
C MET A 1 40.45 53.76 31.63
N PRO A 2 40.57 52.59 30.99
CA PRO A 2 41.14 52.60 29.64
C PRO A 2 40.57 51.55 28.63
N THR A 3 40.75 51.91 27.36
CA THR A 3 40.96 51.12 26.13
C THR A 3 39.95 50.04 25.70
N ARG A 4 38.93 50.48 24.92
CA ARG A 4 38.25 49.63 23.92
C ARG A 4 39.24 49.26 22.81
N SER A 5 39.60 47.97 22.70
CA SER A 5 40.29 47.46 21.53
C SER A 5 39.32 47.36 20.34
N ASN A 6 39.72 48.00 19.24
CA ASN A 6 38.92 48.16 18.04
C ASN A 6 39.09 46.91 17.17
N SER A 7 38.21 45.90 17.33
CA SER A 7 38.21 44.72 16.46
C SER A 7 37.63 45.10 15.09
N SER A 8 38.45 45.00 14.05
CA SER A 8 38.11 45.33 12.65
C SER A 8 36.84 44.62 12.14
N PRO A 9 36.03 45.25 11.25
CA PRO A 9 34.79 44.67 10.73
C PRO A 9 35.01 43.40 9.88
N ASN A 10 36.24 43.17 9.40
CA ASN A 10 36.58 42.06 8.50
C ASN A 10 36.67 40.69 9.23
N SER A 11 36.91 40.69 10.54
CA SER A 11 36.98 39.47 11.35
C SER A 11 35.61 38.82 11.60
N ARG A 12 34.53 39.61 11.64
CA ARG A 12 33.15 39.11 11.84
C ARG A 12 32.59 38.46 10.58
N GLY A 13 32.92 38.98 9.39
CA GLY A 13 32.55 38.37 8.10
C GLY A 13 33.17 36.99 7.90
N ALA A 14 34.46 36.84 8.24
CA ALA A 14 35.17 35.57 8.17
C ALA A 14 34.64 34.52 9.17
N ALA A 15 34.37 34.91 10.43
CA ALA A 15 33.79 34.01 11.44
C ALA A 15 32.34 33.57 11.11
N VAL A 16 31.54 34.44 10.48
CA VAL A 16 30.18 34.09 10.02
C VAL A 16 30.23 33.14 8.82
N ARG A 17 31.19 33.31 7.90
CA ARG A 17 31.39 32.43 6.73
C ARG A 17 31.97 31.06 7.13
N ARG A 18 32.95 31.03 8.04
CA ARG A 18 33.57 29.80 8.61
C ARG A 18 32.55 28.92 9.33
N ASN A 19 31.52 29.51 9.92
CA ASN A 19 30.44 28.78 10.58
C ASN A 19 29.32 28.31 9.64
N ARG A 20 29.23 28.79 8.39
CA ARG A 20 28.21 28.29 7.43
C ARG A 20 28.48 26.84 7.01
N GLY A 21 29.74 26.51 6.74
CA GLY A 21 30.14 25.13 6.39
C GLY A 21 29.84 24.14 7.51
N ALA A 22 30.26 24.45 8.74
CA ALA A 22 29.97 23.61 9.91
C ALA A 22 28.46 23.44 10.18
N ARG A 23 27.66 24.50 10.00
CA ARG A 23 26.20 24.43 10.12
C ARG A 23 25.57 23.51 9.08
N PHE A 24 26.01 23.64 7.83
CA PHE A 24 25.55 22.80 6.74
C PHE A 24 25.92 21.33 6.99
N LEU A 25 27.17 21.07 7.42
CA LEU A 25 27.65 19.74 7.78
C LEU A 25 26.83 19.09 8.89
N THR A 26 26.56 19.79 10.01
CA THR A 26 25.72 19.21 11.08
C THR A 26 24.31 18.90 10.58
N HIS A 27 23.72 19.77 9.76
CA HIS A 27 22.39 19.54 9.22
C HIS A 27 22.36 18.37 8.23
N ALA A 28 23.35 18.29 7.34
CA ALA A 28 23.54 17.15 6.43
C ALA A 28 23.73 15.85 7.22
N ALA A 29 24.50 15.86 8.30
CA ALA A 29 24.68 14.70 9.18
C ALA A 29 23.37 14.27 9.84
N ARG A 30 22.52 15.19 10.30
CA ARG A 30 21.19 14.87 10.87
C ARG A 30 20.24 14.28 9.83
N ILE A 31 20.24 14.83 8.62
CA ILE A 31 19.47 14.27 7.50
C ILE A 31 20.00 12.87 7.19
N ALA A 32 21.32 12.68 7.13
CA ALA A 32 21.94 11.39 6.88
C ALA A 32 21.57 10.37 7.95
N ILE A 33 21.58 10.72 9.25
CA ILE A 33 21.14 9.81 10.33
C ILE A 33 19.70 9.36 10.14
N VAL A 34 18.78 10.28 9.83
CA VAL A 34 17.36 9.93 9.62
C VAL A 34 17.18 9.12 8.33
N ALA A 35 17.90 9.47 7.25
CA ALA A 35 17.89 8.72 6.01
C ALA A 35 18.43 7.31 6.22
N SER A 36 19.55 7.15 6.94
CA SER A 36 20.11 5.86 7.32
C SER A 36 19.12 5.06 8.17
N ALA A 37 18.44 5.66 9.14
CA ALA A 37 17.39 4.98 9.89
C ALA A 37 16.21 4.56 8.99
N PHE A 38 15.82 5.40 8.03
CA PHE A 38 14.77 5.11 7.06
C PHE A 38 15.15 3.93 6.14
N PHE A 39 16.38 3.91 5.63
CA PHE A 39 16.90 2.80 4.83
C PHE A 39 17.08 1.53 5.67
N LEU A 40 17.58 1.64 6.91
CA LEU A 40 17.69 0.50 7.81
C LEU A 40 16.34 -0.11 8.15
N LEU A 41 15.31 0.72 8.32
CA LEU A 41 13.93 0.26 8.54
C LEU A 41 13.34 -0.35 7.27
N ARG A 42 13.60 0.21 6.10
CA ARG A 42 13.22 -0.38 4.82
C ARG A 42 13.79 -1.78 4.70
N ASP A 43 15.10 -1.90 4.84
CA ASP A 43 15.83 -3.16 4.81
C ASP A 43 15.37 -4.14 5.92
N ALA A 44 15.03 -3.64 7.11
CA ALA A 44 14.53 -4.47 8.23
C ALA A 44 13.06 -4.90 8.06
N SER A 45 12.26 -4.18 7.27
CA SER A 45 10.88 -4.58 6.93
C SER A 45 10.84 -5.63 5.83
N PHE A 46 11.93 -5.70 5.09
CA PHE A 46 12.27 -6.79 4.20
C PHE A 46 13.02 -7.93 4.93
N ALA A 47 13.19 -7.83 6.26
CA ALA A 47 13.61 -8.92 7.13
C ALA A 47 12.36 -9.50 7.86
N PRO A 48 12.10 -10.81 7.77
CA PRO A 48 10.86 -11.41 8.30
C PRO A 48 10.81 -11.36 9.84
N GLU A 49 9.82 -10.64 10.39
CA GLU A 49 9.66 -10.39 11.83
C GLU A 49 9.20 -11.67 12.58
N ARG A 50 9.95 -12.07 13.61
CA ARG A 50 9.62 -13.13 14.60
C ARG A 50 9.22 -12.48 15.95
N ILE A 51 8.50 -13.27 16.78
CA ILE A 51 8.17 -13.16 18.24
C ILE A 51 6.71 -12.69 18.49
N GLY A 52 5.77 -13.38 19.17
CA GLY A 52 5.68 -14.68 19.84
C GLY A 52 4.36 -14.77 20.64
N ILE A 53 3.40 -15.58 20.19
CA ILE A 53 2.38 -16.30 20.98
C ILE A 53 2.89 -17.76 20.97
N PRO A 54 2.87 -18.52 22.09
CA PRO A 54 3.81 -19.60 22.43
C PRO A 54 4.36 -20.34 21.22
N PRO A 55 5.70 -20.33 21.01
CA PRO A 55 6.28 -20.29 19.67
C PRO A 55 6.27 -21.66 19.01
N ALA A 56 5.12 -22.03 18.50
CA ALA A 56 4.95 -22.96 17.42
C ALA A 56 4.20 -22.22 16.31
N VAL A 57 4.94 -21.94 15.22
CA VAL A 57 4.45 -21.76 13.83
C VAL A 57 4.30 -20.34 13.23
N ALA A 58 4.21 -19.22 13.95
CA ALA A 58 3.77 -17.95 13.32
C ALA A 58 4.83 -16.88 12.92
N ALA A 59 6.04 -17.29 12.53
CA ALA A 59 6.96 -16.47 11.72
C ALA A 59 7.95 -17.41 11.02
N ARG A 60 7.64 -17.83 9.78
CA ARG A 60 8.37 -18.93 9.15
C ARG A 60 9.73 -18.50 8.58
N PRO A 61 10.77 -19.34 8.75
CA PRO A 61 12.06 -19.23 8.08
C PRO A 61 11.93 -19.72 6.63
N ILE A 62 11.66 -18.82 5.67
CA ILE A 62 11.48 -19.23 4.27
C ILE A 62 12.80 -19.08 3.47
N MET A 63 13.53 -17.95 3.54
CA MET A 63 14.73 -17.74 2.70
C MET A 63 15.94 -18.67 2.95
N ARG A 64 16.10 -19.27 4.14
CA ARG A 64 17.13 -20.32 4.36
C ARG A 64 16.76 -21.65 3.69
N ARG A 65 15.46 -21.94 3.53
CA ARG A 65 14.95 -23.09 2.74
C ARG A 65 15.00 -22.77 1.24
N THR A 66 14.70 -21.53 0.85
CA THR A 66 14.72 -21.08 -0.54
C THR A 66 16.14 -21.03 -1.11
N LEU A 67 17.17 -20.69 -0.33
CA LEU A 67 18.57 -20.67 -0.81
C LEU A 67 19.00 -22.02 -1.40
N VAL A 68 18.63 -23.15 -0.78
CA VAL A 68 18.94 -24.48 -1.31
C VAL A 68 18.25 -24.72 -2.66
N ARG A 69 17.04 -24.18 -2.85
CA ARG A 69 16.33 -24.22 -4.13
C ARG A 69 17.01 -23.32 -5.17
N ILE A 70 17.38 -22.09 -4.79
CA ILE A 70 18.12 -21.14 -5.64
C ILE A 70 19.46 -21.74 -6.08
N GLN A 71 20.17 -22.45 -5.20
CA GLN A 71 21.44 -23.11 -5.49
C GLN A 71 21.33 -24.20 -6.57
N ARG A 72 20.14 -24.72 -6.87
CA ARG A 72 19.94 -25.67 -7.98
C ARG A 72 20.12 -25.01 -9.34
N VAL A 73 19.80 -23.72 -9.45
CA VAL A 73 19.89 -22.94 -10.70
C VAL A 73 21.06 -21.95 -10.70
N LEU A 74 21.46 -21.46 -9.52
CA LEU A 74 22.63 -20.61 -9.31
C LEU A 74 23.57 -21.27 -8.28
N PRO A 75 24.42 -22.25 -8.66
CA PRO A 75 25.21 -23.04 -7.72
C PRO A 75 26.19 -22.25 -6.85
N THR A 76 26.63 -21.08 -7.34
CA THR A 76 27.53 -20.19 -6.61
C THR A 76 26.82 -19.31 -5.57
N ALA A 77 25.49 -19.38 -5.47
CA ALA A 77 24.70 -18.64 -4.49
C ALA A 77 25.09 -19.04 -3.06
N ARG A 78 25.38 -18.06 -2.23
CA ARG A 78 25.76 -18.23 -0.82
C ARG A 78 24.80 -17.55 0.13
N SER A 79 24.18 -16.46 -0.28
CA SER A 79 23.15 -15.78 0.50
C SER A 79 22.16 -15.07 -0.40
N VAL A 80 21.07 -14.62 0.20
CA VAL A 80 20.00 -13.86 -0.44
C VAL A 80 19.79 -12.62 0.43
N SER A 81 19.66 -11.44 -0.19
CA SER A 81 19.39 -10.20 0.54
C SER A 81 17.97 -10.19 1.11
N SER A 82 17.66 -9.18 1.91
CA SER A 82 16.28 -8.80 2.15
C SER A 82 15.59 -8.44 0.82
N GLU A 83 14.27 -8.62 0.75
CA GLU A 83 13.43 -8.14 -0.34
C GLU A 83 13.66 -6.63 -0.65
N ASP A 84 13.38 -6.18 -1.88
CA ASP A 84 13.42 -4.78 -2.31
C ASP A 84 12.00 -4.19 -2.48
N ALA A 85 11.86 -2.96 -2.97
CA ALA A 85 10.52 -2.36 -3.14
C ALA A 85 9.59 -3.11 -4.10
N ASP A 86 10.14 -3.93 -4.99
CA ASP A 86 9.39 -4.78 -5.90
C ASP A 86 9.24 -6.21 -5.30
N GLY A 87 9.74 -6.41 -4.08
CA GLY A 87 9.87 -7.64 -3.30
C GLY A 87 10.79 -8.69 -3.92
N ARG A 88 11.83 -8.23 -4.63
CA ARG A 88 12.92 -9.07 -5.12
C ARG A 88 14.05 -9.13 -4.10
N CYS A 89 14.65 -10.29 -3.94
CA CYS A 89 15.86 -10.47 -3.17
C CYS A 89 17.07 -10.63 -4.10
N ALA A 90 18.13 -9.87 -3.88
CA ALA A 90 19.39 -10.10 -4.59
C ALA A 90 20.05 -11.41 -4.13
N VAL A 91 20.44 -12.25 -5.08
CA VAL A 91 21.19 -13.49 -4.83
C VAL A 91 22.67 -13.18 -4.88
N LEU A 92 23.41 -13.50 -3.82
CA LEU A 92 24.81 -13.11 -3.64
C LEU A 92 25.74 -14.33 -3.63
N ASP A 93 26.92 -14.18 -4.23
CA ASP A 93 28.00 -15.17 -4.15
C ASP A 93 28.84 -15.03 -2.86
N ALA A 94 29.88 -15.87 -2.73
CA ALA A 94 30.80 -15.84 -1.59
C ALA A 94 31.55 -14.50 -1.43
N SER A 95 31.66 -13.72 -2.50
CA SER A 95 32.30 -12.39 -2.51
C SER A 95 31.31 -11.25 -2.24
N ARG A 96 30.07 -11.55 -1.84
CA ARG A 96 28.95 -10.60 -1.71
C ARG A 96 28.61 -9.86 -3.02
N ARG A 97 28.94 -10.43 -4.19
CA ARG A 97 28.52 -9.87 -5.49
C ARG A 97 27.16 -10.43 -5.88
N THR A 98 26.32 -9.58 -6.46
CA THR A 98 25.02 -9.99 -7.01
C THR A 98 25.22 -10.83 -8.26
N ILE A 99 24.70 -12.05 -8.21
CA ILE A 99 24.73 -13.02 -9.32
C ILE A 99 23.33 -13.28 -9.91
N GLY A 100 22.29 -12.71 -9.30
CA GLY A 100 20.92 -12.83 -9.76
C GLY A 100 19.93 -12.22 -8.77
N TYR A 101 18.64 -12.47 -9.00
CA TYR A 101 17.55 -12.05 -8.13
C TYR A 101 16.58 -13.20 -7.90
N ALA A 102 15.88 -13.22 -6.78
CA ALA A 102 14.85 -14.20 -6.45
C ALA A 102 13.59 -13.47 -5.99
N ILE A 103 12.42 -14.02 -6.29
CA ILE A 103 11.13 -13.45 -5.90
C ILE A 103 10.13 -14.57 -5.66
N GLU A 104 9.30 -14.41 -4.62
CA GLU A 104 8.22 -15.33 -4.30
C GLU A 104 6.88 -14.70 -4.70
N THR A 105 5.89 -15.49 -5.13
CA THR A 105 4.56 -14.99 -5.52
C THR A 105 3.71 -14.60 -4.32
N SER A 106 3.93 -15.20 -3.16
CA SER A 106 3.27 -14.83 -1.91
C SER A 106 3.94 -13.63 -1.23
N PRO A 107 3.19 -12.82 -0.45
CA PRO A 107 1.72 -12.81 -0.33
C PRO A 107 0.92 -12.12 -1.46
N PRO A 108 1.48 -11.32 -2.41
CA PRO A 108 0.66 -10.57 -3.37
C PRO A 108 -0.34 -11.41 -4.18
N SER A 109 -0.01 -12.67 -4.45
CA SER A 109 -0.81 -13.56 -5.30
C SER A 109 -1.65 -14.57 -4.53
N ASP A 110 -1.74 -14.49 -3.19
CA ASP A 110 -2.45 -15.47 -2.36
C ASP A 110 -3.98 -15.45 -2.58
N SER A 111 -4.52 -14.42 -3.22
CA SER A 111 -5.92 -14.37 -3.64
C SER A 111 -6.22 -15.20 -4.91
N ILE A 112 -5.18 -15.69 -5.60
CA ILE A 112 -5.32 -16.52 -6.80
C ILE A 112 -5.34 -17.98 -6.34
N ILE A 113 -6.49 -18.61 -6.49
CA ILE A 113 -6.76 -19.96 -5.98
C ILE A 113 -6.63 -20.96 -7.12
N GLY A 114 -5.86 -22.04 -6.89
CA GLY A 114 -5.75 -23.19 -7.78
C GLY A 114 -6.96 -24.09 -7.71
N PHE A 115 -6.74 -25.37 -7.47
CA PHE A 115 -7.81 -26.35 -7.28
C PHE A 115 -8.47 -26.23 -5.90
N SER A 116 -7.72 -25.87 -4.86
CA SER A 116 -8.22 -25.77 -3.48
C SER A 116 -7.58 -24.63 -2.67
N GLY A 117 -6.43 -24.09 -3.09
CA GLY A 117 -5.74 -23.05 -2.35
C GLY A 117 -4.70 -22.29 -3.17
N PRO A 118 -4.06 -21.27 -2.57
CA PRO A 118 -3.00 -20.52 -3.23
C PRO A 118 -1.71 -21.32 -3.34
N THR A 119 -0.86 -20.97 -4.31
CA THR A 119 0.46 -21.58 -4.49
C THR A 119 1.57 -20.53 -4.47
N ASN A 120 2.50 -20.67 -3.53
CA ASN A 120 3.72 -19.88 -3.46
C ASN A 120 4.78 -20.47 -4.40
N THR A 121 5.18 -19.66 -5.39
CA THR A 121 6.14 -20.01 -6.41
C THR A 121 7.36 -19.11 -6.31
N LEU A 122 8.55 -19.72 -6.33
CA LEU A 122 9.83 -19.04 -6.44
C LEU A 122 10.18 -18.83 -7.91
N LEU A 123 10.53 -17.60 -8.28
CA LEU A 123 11.22 -17.29 -9.53
C LEU A 123 12.63 -16.81 -9.23
N VAL A 124 13.59 -17.31 -10.01
CA VAL A 124 15.00 -16.89 -9.94
C VAL A 124 15.36 -16.26 -11.28
N PHE A 125 16.03 -15.12 -11.23
CA PHE A 125 16.49 -14.33 -12.35
C PHE A 125 18.02 -14.21 -12.36
N ASP A 126 18.61 -14.08 -13.53
CA ASP A 126 20.00 -13.67 -13.68
C ASP A 126 20.17 -12.14 -13.47
N THR A 127 21.40 -11.65 -13.59
CA THR A 127 21.73 -10.21 -13.49
C THR A 127 21.18 -9.37 -14.64
N ARG A 128 20.68 -9.99 -15.71
CA ARG A 128 20.01 -9.35 -16.85
C ARG A 128 18.49 -9.40 -16.74
N MET A 129 17.95 -9.80 -15.57
CA MET A 129 16.52 -9.95 -15.31
C MET A 129 15.84 -10.96 -16.25
N ARG A 130 16.54 -12.04 -16.62
CA ARG A 130 15.96 -13.20 -17.30
C ARG A 130 15.74 -14.34 -16.33
N VAL A 131 14.60 -15.02 -16.45
CA VAL A 131 14.27 -16.17 -15.60
C VAL A 131 15.28 -17.29 -15.84
N VAL A 132 15.89 -17.80 -14.78
CA VAL A 132 16.79 -18.96 -14.79
C VAL A 132 16.22 -20.16 -14.04
N GLY A 133 15.13 -19.98 -13.29
CA GLY A 133 14.47 -21.07 -12.59
C GLY A 133 13.11 -20.69 -12.04
N VAL A 134 12.22 -21.68 -11.98
CA VAL A 134 10.93 -21.63 -11.30
C VAL A 134 10.84 -22.87 -10.39
N ASP A 135 10.43 -22.69 -9.14
CA ASP A 135 10.23 -23.80 -8.19
C ASP A 135 8.99 -23.55 -7.33
N LEU A 136 8.33 -24.63 -6.91
CA LEU A 136 7.18 -24.54 -6.02
C LEU A 136 7.64 -24.65 -4.56
N LEU A 137 7.23 -23.69 -3.74
CA LEU A 137 7.65 -23.62 -2.34
C LEU A 137 6.62 -24.22 -1.39
N GLU A 138 5.39 -23.74 -1.49
CA GLU A 138 4.25 -24.14 -0.66
C GLU A 138 2.97 -24.01 -1.48
N SER A 139 2.01 -24.88 -1.24
CA SER A 139 0.73 -24.84 -1.92
C SER A 139 -0.38 -25.33 -1.00
N GLY A 140 -1.53 -24.65 -1.06
CA GLY A 140 -2.78 -25.07 -0.45
C GLY A 140 -3.61 -26.02 -1.33
N ASP A 141 -3.12 -26.37 -2.52
CA ASP A 141 -3.80 -27.34 -3.41
C ASP A 141 -3.62 -28.78 -2.95
N THR A 142 -4.37 -29.69 -3.58
CA THR A 142 -4.25 -31.12 -3.33
C THR A 142 -2.82 -31.61 -3.60
N PRO A 143 -2.19 -32.37 -2.67
CA PRO A 143 -0.80 -32.80 -2.82
C PRO A 143 -0.48 -33.53 -4.13
N ASP A 144 -1.44 -34.29 -4.69
CA ASP A 144 -1.24 -34.98 -5.98
C ASP A 144 -1.12 -33.99 -7.15
N HIS A 145 -1.98 -32.98 -7.22
CA HIS A 145 -1.92 -31.94 -8.26
C HIS A 145 -0.60 -31.16 -8.16
N VAL A 146 -0.22 -30.76 -6.94
CA VAL A 146 1.05 -30.04 -6.69
C VAL A 146 2.24 -30.89 -7.13
N ARG A 147 2.25 -32.19 -6.79
CA ARG A 147 3.31 -33.12 -7.17
C ARG A 147 3.43 -33.27 -8.69
N ARG A 148 2.31 -33.41 -9.41
CA ARG A 148 2.29 -33.47 -10.88
C ARG A 148 2.92 -32.24 -11.52
N VAL A 149 2.62 -31.04 -10.98
CA VAL A 149 3.24 -29.81 -11.48
C VAL A 149 4.72 -29.75 -11.12
N ALA A 150 5.09 -30.10 -9.89
CA ALA A 150 6.48 -30.10 -9.43
C ALA A 150 7.38 -31.12 -10.18
N GLU A 151 6.82 -32.23 -10.65
CA GLU A 151 7.52 -33.26 -11.43
C GLU A 151 7.53 -32.94 -12.94
N ASN A 152 6.75 -31.96 -13.40
CA ASN A 152 6.69 -31.58 -14.81
C ASN A 152 7.79 -30.57 -15.18
N THR A 153 8.90 -31.08 -15.72
CA THR A 153 10.04 -30.24 -16.14
C THR A 153 9.67 -29.26 -17.25
N ALA A 154 8.81 -29.65 -18.21
CA ALA A 154 8.40 -28.77 -19.30
C ALA A 154 7.68 -27.52 -18.77
N PHE A 155 6.77 -27.69 -17.82
CA PHE A 155 6.07 -26.60 -17.17
C PHE A 155 7.01 -25.69 -16.37
N LEU A 156 7.86 -26.25 -15.50
CA LEU A 156 8.78 -25.47 -14.66
C LEU A 156 9.86 -24.73 -15.46
N THR A 157 10.17 -25.19 -16.67
CA THR A 157 11.15 -24.55 -17.56
C THR A 157 10.51 -23.67 -18.63
N ALA A 158 9.19 -23.64 -18.76
CA ALA A 158 8.48 -22.91 -19.82
C ALA A 158 8.73 -21.39 -19.80
N LEU A 159 9.07 -20.84 -18.63
CA LEU A 159 9.40 -19.43 -18.45
C LEU A 159 10.92 -19.15 -18.46
N VAL A 160 11.77 -20.18 -18.43
CA VAL A 160 13.23 -20.00 -18.40
C VAL A 160 13.71 -19.29 -19.68
N GLY A 161 14.57 -18.29 -19.51
CA GLY A 161 15.09 -17.43 -20.56
C GLY A 161 14.23 -16.19 -20.85
N ARG A 162 12.95 -16.17 -20.44
CA ARG A 162 12.07 -15.01 -20.61
C ARG A 162 12.54 -13.82 -19.76
N SER A 163 12.37 -12.60 -20.28
CA SER A 163 12.56 -11.36 -19.50
C SER A 163 11.51 -11.22 -18.40
N TRP A 164 11.69 -10.24 -17.51
CA TRP A 164 10.68 -9.86 -16.54
C TRP A 164 9.30 -9.60 -17.18
N GLU A 165 9.26 -8.82 -18.26
CA GLU A 165 8.02 -8.49 -18.97
C GLU A 165 7.43 -9.69 -19.70
N GLU A 166 8.25 -10.53 -20.33
CA GLU A 166 7.81 -11.74 -21.03
C GLU A 166 7.30 -12.82 -20.05
N ALA A 167 7.84 -12.89 -18.83
CA ALA A 167 7.37 -13.78 -17.79
C ALA A 167 6.09 -13.25 -17.10
N ALA A 168 5.87 -11.94 -17.13
CA ALA A 168 4.64 -11.31 -16.64
C ALA A 168 3.43 -11.57 -17.55
N ASP A 169 3.66 -12.07 -18.78
CA ASP A 169 2.63 -12.54 -19.70
C ASP A 169 2.83 -14.06 -20.00
N PRO A 170 2.27 -14.94 -19.15
CA PRO A 170 2.42 -16.38 -19.30
C PRO A 170 1.50 -16.98 -20.38
N THR A 171 0.88 -16.16 -21.23
CA THR A 171 0.05 -16.69 -22.33
C THR A 171 0.85 -17.62 -23.23
N GLY A 172 0.21 -18.72 -23.65
CA GLY A 172 0.84 -19.76 -24.47
C GLY A 172 1.72 -20.75 -23.69
N VAL A 173 1.77 -20.71 -22.36
CA VAL A 173 2.35 -21.79 -21.55
C VAL A 173 1.30 -22.87 -21.31
N ASP A 174 1.61 -24.10 -21.71
CA ASP A 174 0.73 -25.25 -21.52
C ASP A 174 0.61 -25.65 -20.05
N ALA A 175 -0.62 -25.90 -19.59
CA ALA A 175 -0.89 -26.41 -18.26
C ALA A 175 -0.62 -27.91 -18.14
N VAL A 176 -0.35 -28.39 -16.92
CA VAL A 176 -0.07 -29.82 -16.67
C VAL A 176 -1.37 -30.62 -16.64
N THR A 177 -1.46 -31.67 -17.47
CA THR A 177 -2.61 -32.57 -17.53
C THR A 177 -2.93 -33.20 -16.17
N GLY A 178 -4.18 -33.09 -15.74
CA GLY A 178 -4.63 -33.57 -14.42
C GLY A 178 -4.18 -32.69 -13.25
N ALA A 179 -3.61 -31.52 -13.52
CA ALA A 179 -3.33 -30.47 -12.54
C ALA A 179 -3.53 -29.07 -13.18
N THR A 180 -4.53 -28.97 -14.07
CA THR A 180 -4.74 -27.79 -14.93
C THR A 180 -5.00 -26.53 -14.10
N LEU A 181 -5.94 -26.57 -13.15
CA LEU A 181 -6.29 -25.39 -12.32
C LEU A 181 -5.11 -24.92 -11.47
N THR A 182 -4.36 -25.86 -10.86
CA THR A 182 -3.11 -25.57 -10.14
C THR A 182 -2.09 -24.89 -11.04
N SER A 183 -1.88 -25.43 -12.25
CA SER A 183 -0.92 -24.88 -13.23
C SER A 183 -1.27 -23.47 -13.65
N LEU A 184 -2.55 -23.23 -14.00
CA LEU A 184 -3.01 -21.91 -14.43
C LEU A 184 -2.95 -20.88 -13.29
N ALA A 185 -3.28 -21.27 -12.05
CA ALA A 185 -3.14 -20.41 -10.89
C ALA A 185 -1.69 -20.03 -10.60
N ILE A 186 -0.73 -20.95 -10.78
CA ILE A 186 0.70 -20.65 -10.67
C ILE A 186 1.09 -19.59 -11.71
N LEU A 187 0.68 -19.75 -12.98
CA LEU A 187 0.99 -18.80 -14.04
C LEU A 187 0.35 -17.43 -13.79
N GLU A 188 -0.92 -17.37 -13.38
CA GLU A 188 -1.61 -16.14 -13.00
C GLU A 188 -0.95 -15.47 -11.79
N GLY A 189 -0.50 -16.26 -10.81
CA GLY A 189 0.25 -15.78 -9.66
C GLY A 189 1.58 -15.16 -10.06
N ILE A 190 2.31 -15.79 -10.98
CA ILE A 190 3.52 -15.22 -11.56
C ILE A 190 3.21 -13.89 -12.28
N ALA A 191 2.22 -13.87 -13.16
CA ALA A 191 1.82 -12.67 -13.89
C ALA A 191 1.46 -11.52 -12.94
N ASN A 192 0.63 -11.82 -11.93
CA ASN A 192 0.24 -10.87 -10.88
C ASN A 192 1.46 -10.34 -10.11
N ARG A 193 2.38 -11.23 -9.70
CA ARG A 193 3.56 -10.86 -8.94
C ARG A 193 4.51 -9.94 -9.69
N LEU A 194 4.66 -10.17 -10.98
CA LEU A 194 5.55 -9.39 -11.86
C LEU A 194 4.89 -8.10 -12.39
N GLY A 195 3.63 -7.84 -12.02
CA GLY A 195 2.88 -6.64 -12.41
C GLY A 195 2.30 -6.71 -13.82
N GLY A 196 2.20 -7.91 -14.39
CA GLY A 196 1.56 -8.16 -15.68
C GLY A 196 0.04 -8.00 -15.63
N PRO A 197 -0.64 -8.05 -16.80
CA PRO A 197 -2.08 -8.19 -16.83
C PRO A 197 -2.44 -9.52 -16.15
N VAL A 198 -3.54 -9.53 -15.38
CA VAL A 198 -4.10 -10.77 -14.80
C VAL A 198 -5.36 -11.13 -15.59
N PRO A 199 -5.25 -11.58 -16.85
CA PRO A 199 -6.39 -12.14 -17.56
C PRO A 199 -6.77 -13.49 -16.92
N SER A 200 -7.99 -13.95 -17.18
CA SER A 200 -8.35 -15.33 -16.85
C SER A 200 -7.63 -16.26 -17.81
N LEU A 201 -6.64 -17.03 -17.33
CA LEU A 201 -6.03 -18.09 -18.13
C LEU A 201 -6.95 -19.32 -18.22
N ARG A 202 -7.87 -19.45 -17.27
CA ARG A 202 -8.93 -20.48 -17.28
C ARG A 202 -9.94 -20.25 -18.40
N PHE A 203 -10.32 -19.00 -18.63
CA PHE A 203 -11.29 -18.59 -19.64
C PHE A 203 -10.68 -17.57 -20.62
N PRO A 204 -9.70 -17.99 -21.46
CA PRO A 204 -8.92 -17.06 -22.28
C PRO A 204 -9.70 -16.52 -23.49
N ASN A 205 -10.76 -17.21 -23.92
CA ASN A 205 -11.49 -16.88 -25.14
C ASN A 205 -12.20 -15.51 -25.01
N PRO A 206 -11.92 -14.55 -25.92
CA PRO A 206 -12.61 -13.26 -25.91
C PRO A 206 -14.10 -13.42 -26.23
N LEU A 207 -14.91 -12.42 -25.86
CA LEU A 207 -16.34 -12.39 -26.17
C LEU A 207 -16.58 -12.33 -27.68
N GLY A 208 -17.37 -13.28 -28.19
CA GLY A 208 -17.83 -13.28 -29.58
C GLY A 208 -19.17 -12.56 -29.78
N VAL A 209 -19.38 -11.99 -30.98
CA VAL A 209 -20.68 -11.37 -31.34
C VAL A 209 -21.82 -12.39 -31.32
N ASP A 210 -21.55 -13.65 -31.69
CA ASP A 210 -22.55 -14.73 -31.64
C ASP A 210 -23.07 -14.97 -30.22
N GLU A 211 -22.22 -14.80 -29.22
CA GLU A 211 -22.62 -14.91 -27.82
C GLU A 211 -23.54 -13.78 -27.38
N ALA A 212 -23.38 -12.60 -27.98
CA ALA A 212 -24.25 -11.45 -27.76
C ALA A 212 -25.61 -11.62 -28.44
N ARG A 213 -25.66 -12.28 -29.61
CA ARG A 213 -26.91 -12.55 -30.34
C ARG A 213 -27.92 -13.36 -29.53
N GLY A 214 -27.45 -14.20 -28.60
CA GLY A 214 -28.31 -14.94 -27.68
C GLY A 214 -29.17 -14.04 -26.75
N PHE A 215 -28.74 -12.80 -26.51
CA PHE A 215 -29.49 -11.82 -25.71
C PHE A 215 -30.00 -10.63 -26.55
N PHE A 216 -29.24 -10.27 -27.59
CA PHE A 216 -29.47 -9.11 -28.45
C PHE A 216 -29.46 -9.58 -29.93
N PRO A 217 -30.60 -10.02 -30.49
CA PRO A 217 -30.64 -10.64 -31.81
C PRO A 217 -30.03 -9.80 -32.95
N THR A 218 -30.04 -8.47 -32.82
CA THR A 218 -29.50 -7.52 -33.81
C THR A 218 -28.01 -7.23 -33.65
N ALA A 219 -27.32 -7.85 -32.68
CA ALA A 219 -25.91 -7.60 -32.40
C ALA A 219 -25.00 -7.87 -33.62
N SER A 220 -24.20 -6.87 -33.97
CA SER A 220 -23.21 -6.93 -35.04
C SER A 220 -21.78 -6.68 -34.56
N ALA A 221 -21.60 -5.96 -33.45
CA ALA A 221 -20.28 -5.70 -32.88
C ALA A 221 -20.31 -5.60 -31.34
N LEU A 222 -19.17 -5.85 -30.72
CA LEU A 222 -18.91 -5.67 -29.30
C LEU A 222 -17.77 -4.68 -29.12
N ARG A 223 -17.91 -3.72 -28.20
CA ARG A 223 -16.87 -2.74 -27.89
C ARG A 223 -16.68 -2.61 -26.38
N PRO A 224 -15.47 -2.81 -25.83
CA PRO A 224 -15.24 -2.52 -24.42
C PRO A 224 -15.46 -1.03 -24.13
N ARG A 225 -16.14 -0.70 -23.03
CA ARG A 225 -16.33 0.69 -22.61
C ARG A 225 -14.99 1.32 -22.24
N ALA A 226 -14.82 2.59 -22.61
CA ALA A 226 -13.59 3.34 -22.35
C ALA A 226 -13.32 3.56 -20.85
N ASP A 227 -14.36 3.80 -20.04
CA ASP A 227 -14.26 4.01 -18.59
C ASP A 227 -14.17 2.70 -17.79
N ARG A 228 -14.79 1.64 -18.32
CA ARG A 228 -14.95 0.34 -17.66
C ARG A 228 -14.78 -0.80 -18.67
N PRO A 229 -13.55 -1.19 -19.03
CA PRO A 229 -13.29 -2.17 -20.09
C PRO A 229 -13.89 -3.57 -19.86
N ALA A 230 -14.24 -3.91 -18.61
CA ALA A 230 -14.95 -5.14 -18.27
C ALA A 230 -16.40 -5.16 -18.80
N ILE A 231 -16.99 -3.98 -19.06
CA ILE A 231 -18.31 -3.84 -19.66
C ILE A 231 -18.15 -3.67 -21.17
N HIS A 232 -18.74 -4.58 -21.94
CA HIS A 232 -18.73 -4.56 -23.41
C HIS A 232 -20.06 -4.05 -23.93
N GLU A 233 -20.05 -2.91 -24.61
CA GLU A 233 -21.20 -2.37 -25.34
C GLU A 233 -21.54 -3.28 -26.52
N VAL A 234 -22.82 -3.60 -26.65
CA VAL A 234 -23.39 -4.33 -27.78
C VAL A 234 -23.93 -3.33 -28.78
N ILE A 235 -23.44 -3.42 -30.02
CA ILE A 235 -23.81 -2.51 -31.11
C ILE A 235 -24.61 -3.30 -32.16
N ASP A 236 -25.73 -2.74 -32.61
CA ASP A 236 -26.56 -3.31 -33.67
C ASP A 236 -26.02 -3.02 -35.08
N THR A 237 -26.64 -3.64 -36.08
CA THR A 237 -26.30 -3.45 -37.51
C THR A 237 -26.43 -2.01 -38.01
N ARG A 238 -27.11 -1.13 -37.27
CA ARG A 238 -27.26 0.30 -37.57
C ARG A 238 -26.28 1.17 -36.77
N GLY A 239 -25.38 0.57 -36.01
CA GLY A 239 -24.40 1.28 -35.18
C GLY A 239 -24.98 1.80 -33.86
N GLN A 240 -26.18 1.37 -33.45
CA GLN A 240 -26.82 1.80 -32.20
C GLN A 240 -26.43 0.88 -31.04
N HIS A 241 -26.26 1.48 -29.87
CA HIS A 241 -26.08 0.72 -28.62
C HIS A 241 -27.40 0.08 -28.20
N VAL A 242 -27.40 -1.24 -28.06
CA VAL A 242 -28.60 -2.04 -27.72
C VAL A 242 -28.51 -2.74 -26.37
N GLY A 243 -27.38 -2.62 -25.68
CA GLY A 243 -27.17 -3.19 -24.35
C GLY A 243 -25.69 -3.43 -24.07
N SER A 244 -25.39 -4.11 -22.97
CA SER A 244 -24.02 -4.42 -22.57
C SER A 244 -23.88 -5.86 -22.09
N LEU A 245 -22.67 -6.41 -22.22
CA LEU A 245 -22.28 -7.70 -21.67
C LEU A 245 -21.15 -7.53 -20.66
N VAL A 246 -21.24 -8.27 -19.57
CA VAL A 246 -20.19 -8.38 -18.55
C VAL A 246 -19.83 -9.85 -18.40
N ARG A 247 -18.53 -10.16 -18.45
CA ARG A 247 -18.01 -11.51 -18.15
C ARG A 247 -17.81 -11.64 -16.64
N SER A 248 -18.04 -12.84 -16.11
CA SER A 248 -17.69 -13.12 -14.71
C SER A 248 -16.18 -13.32 -14.51
N ALA A 249 -15.47 -13.80 -15.52
CA ALA A 249 -14.02 -13.92 -15.52
C ALA A 249 -13.33 -12.56 -15.81
N PRO A 250 -12.18 -12.23 -15.17
CA PRO A 250 -11.42 -13.07 -14.23
C PRO A 250 -11.90 -12.94 -12.77
N ALA A 251 -12.84 -12.04 -12.47
CA ALA A 251 -13.22 -11.71 -11.09
C ALA A 251 -13.74 -12.90 -10.28
N CYS A 252 -14.23 -13.94 -10.94
CA CYS A 252 -14.85 -15.12 -10.32
C CYS A 252 -14.01 -16.39 -10.46
N ASP A 253 -12.79 -16.31 -10.97
CA ASP A 253 -11.97 -17.50 -11.24
C ASP A 253 -11.60 -18.30 -9.97
N GLY A 254 -11.65 -17.65 -8.80
CA GLY A 254 -11.47 -18.29 -7.50
C GLY A 254 -12.73 -18.96 -6.93
N GLU A 255 -13.90 -18.74 -7.52
CA GLU A 255 -15.15 -19.36 -7.09
C GLU A 255 -15.30 -20.73 -7.76
N SER A 256 -15.10 -21.80 -6.98
CA SER A 256 -15.23 -23.17 -7.48
C SER A 256 -16.61 -23.76 -7.18
N GLY A 257 -17.14 -24.49 -8.17
CA GLY A 257 -18.31 -25.36 -8.04
C GLY A 257 -17.94 -26.71 -7.44
N TYR A 258 -18.27 -27.81 -8.11
CA TYR A 258 -17.94 -29.16 -7.65
C TYR A 258 -16.48 -29.57 -7.99
N GLN A 259 -16.00 -29.28 -9.21
CA GLN A 259 -14.63 -29.59 -9.67
C GLN A 259 -13.82 -28.36 -10.09
N GLY A 260 -14.47 -27.22 -10.34
CA GLY A 260 -13.76 -26.03 -10.79
C GLY A 260 -14.65 -24.81 -11.00
N PRO A 261 -14.07 -23.70 -11.46
CA PRO A 261 -14.80 -22.46 -11.68
C PRO A 261 -15.70 -22.53 -12.91
N THR A 262 -16.71 -21.66 -12.91
CA THR A 262 -17.68 -21.53 -14.02
C THR A 262 -17.78 -20.07 -14.45
N GLU A 263 -17.53 -19.82 -15.73
CA GLU A 263 -17.72 -18.51 -16.35
C GLU A 263 -19.19 -18.31 -16.73
N ALA A 264 -19.72 -17.14 -16.39
CA ALA A 264 -21.05 -16.68 -16.77
C ALA A 264 -20.98 -15.31 -17.45
N LEU A 265 -21.99 -15.04 -18.27
CA LEU A 265 -22.24 -13.74 -18.90
C LEU A 265 -23.45 -13.09 -18.25
N ILE A 266 -23.32 -11.80 -17.93
CA ILE A 266 -24.41 -10.94 -17.48
C ILE A 266 -24.76 -10.02 -18.65
N ALA A 267 -26.00 -10.13 -19.13
CA ALA A 267 -26.53 -9.24 -20.16
C ALA A 267 -27.34 -8.12 -19.50
N VAL A 268 -27.04 -6.88 -19.88
CA VAL A 268 -27.65 -5.66 -19.34
C VAL A 268 -28.33 -4.89 -20.48
N GLY A 269 -29.60 -4.56 -20.32
CA GLY A 269 -30.36 -3.78 -21.28
C GLY A 269 -29.90 -2.32 -21.35
N VAL A 270 -30.42 -1.57 -22.33
CA VAL A 270 -30.18 -0.11 -22.46
C VAL A 270 -30.68 0.70 -21.28
N ASP A 271 -31.64 0.14 -20.51
CA ASP A 271 -32.17 0.71 -19.28
C ASP A 271 -31.26 0.48 -18.06
N GLY A 272 -30.12 -0.20 -18.25
CA GLY A 272 -29.14 -0.47 -17.20
C GLY A 272 -29.50 -1.65 -16.29
N ARG A 273 -30.52 -2.45 -16.65
CA ARG A 273 -30.97 -3.60 -15.86
C ARG A 273 -30.55 -4.92 -16.48
N VAL A 274 -30.27 -5.91 -15.64
CA VAL A 274 -29.93 -7.27 -16.06
C VAL A 274 -31.13 -7.88 -16.76
N ILE A 275 -30.96 -8.24 -18.04
CA ILE A 275 -31.99 -8.92 -18.84
C ILE A 275 -31.79 -10.42 -18.88
N GLY A 276 -30.62 -10.93 -18.45
CA GLY A 276 -30.37 -12.35 -18.34
C GLY A 276 -28.94 -12.69 -17.93
N VAL A 277 -28.77 -13.92 -17.48
CA VAL A 277 -27.48 -14.54 -17.18
C VAL A 277 -27.37 -15.83 -17.99
N ARG A 278 -26.17 -16.16 -18.47
CA ARG A 278 -25.89 -17.43 -19.17
C ARG A 278 -24.54 -17.99 -18.79
N VAL A 279 -24.49 -19.27 -18.44
CA VAL A 279 -23.22 -20.00 -18.28
C VAL A 279 -22.55 -20.13 -19.64
N ARG A 280 -21.28 -19.72 -19.71
CA ARG A 280 -20.48 -19.71 -20.94
C ARG A 280 -19.60 -20.94 -21.04
N ALA A 281 -18.69 -21.10 -20.08
CA ALA A 281 -17.74 -22.18 -20.00
C ALA A 281 -17.57 -22.63 -18.54
N SER A 282 -17.19 -23.88 -18.32
CA SER A 282 -17.05 -24.42 -16.97
C SER A 282 -15.92 -25.44 -16.92
N TYR A 283 -15.26 -25.52 -15.76
CA TYR A 283 -14.37 -26.61 -15.38
C TYR A 283 -15.07 -27.63 -14.47
N ASP A 284 -16.38 -27.49 -14.30
CA ASP A 284 -17.18 -28.44 -13.56
C ASP A 284 -17.62 -29.61 -14.45
N ASN A 285 -18.05 -30.71 -13.84
CA ASN A 285 -18.32 -31.94 -14.58
C ASN A 285 -19.60 -31.86 -15.43
N GLU A 286 -19.51 -32.28 -16.69
CA GLU A 286 -20.69 -32.62 -17.49
C GLU A 286 -21.32 -33.96 -17.05
N PRO A 287 -22.65 -34.15 -17.19
CA PRO A 287 -23.62 -33.22 -17.78
C PRO A 287 -24.21 -32.20 -16.78
N TYR A 288 -23.74 -32.16 -15.52
CA TYR A 288 -24.40 -31.38 -14.46
C TYR A 288 -24.39 -29.87 -14.71
N VAL A 289 -23.38 -29.35 -15.41
CA VAL A 289 -23.35 -27.95 -15.85
C VAL A 289 -24.56 -27.60 -16.73
N ASP A 290 -25.06 -28.54 -17.52
CA ASP A 290 -26.23 -28.31 -18.38
C ASP A 290 -27.51 -28.10 -17.56
N TYR A 291 -27.62 -28.71 -16.38
CA TYR A 291 -28.75 -28.43 -15.49
C TYR A 291 -28.79 -26.94 -15.11
N VAL A 292 -27.64 -26.30 -14.90
CA VAL A 292 -27.58 -24.85 -14.63
C VAL A 292 -27.87 -24.02 -15.88
N ARG A 293 -27.47 -24.50 -17.07
CA ARG A 293 -27.75 -23.84 -18.35
C ARG A 293 -29.25 -23.87 -18.71
N GLU A 294 -29.94 -24.94 -18.33
CA GLU A 294 -31.34 -25.18 -18.65
C GLU A 294 -32.31 -24.68 -17.58
N ASP A 295 -31.83 -24.45 -16.34
CA ASP A 295 -32.65 -23.93 -15.25
C ASP A 295 -32.97 -22.44 -15.42
N SER A 296 -34.08 -22.19 -16.13
CA SER A 296 -34.59 -20.83 -16.35
C SER A 296 -34.97 -20.11 -15.06
N ARG A 297 -35.33 -20.81 -13.99
CA ARG A 297 -35.70 -20.18 -12.71
C ARG A 297 -34.45 -19.59 -12.06
N PHE A 298 -33.38 -20.38 -11.98
CA PHE A 298 -32.08 -19.96 -11.47
C PHE A 298 -31.52 -18.78 -12.27
N LEU A 299 -31.45 -18.89 -13.61
CA LEU A 299 -30.87 -17.84 -14.47
C LEU A 299 -31.65 -16.52 -14.46
N ASN A 300 -32.95 -16.55 -14.13
CA ASN A 300 -33.77 -15.35 -14.01
C ASN A 300 -33.78 -14.74 -12.59
N THR A 301 -33.11 -15.34 -11.60
CA THR A 301 -33.04 -14.84 -10.22
C THR A 301 -32.53 -13.39 -10.14
N PHE A 302 -31.61 -13.02 -11.03
CA PHE A 302 -30.95 -11.71 -11.03
C PHE A 302 -31.56 -10.73 -12.04
N ARG A 303 -32.63 -11.14 -12.77
CA ARG A 303 -33.26 -10.30 -13.79
C ARG A 303 -33.88 -9.06 -13.15
N GLY A 304 -33.68 -7.92 -13.80
CA GLY A 304 -34.22 -6.62 -13.39
C GLY A 304 -33.32 -5.82 -12.45
N MET A 305 -32.30 -6.44 -11.83
CA MET A 305 -31.33 -5.74 -10.98
C MET A 305 -30.43 -4.84 -11.83
N THR A 306 -29.95 -3.72 -11.28
CA THR A 306 -28.82 -2.99 -11.87
C THR A 306 -27.50 -3.68 -11.55
N LEU A 307 -26.40 -3.29 -12.22
CA LEU A 307 -25.07 -3.79 -11.85
C LEU A 307 -24.69 -3.37 -10.42
N GLU A 308 -25.11 -2.18 -9.96
CA GLU A 308 -24.88 -1.70 -8.60
C GLU A 308 -25.61 -2.56 -7.57
N GLU A 309 -26.88 -2.86 -7.82
CA GLU A 309 -27.68 -3.74 -6.96
C GLU A 309 -27.08 -5.16 -6.93
N LEU A 310 -26.69 -5.69 -8.09
CA LEU A 310 -26.04 -7.00 -8.19
C LEU A 310 -24.68 -7.02 -7.47
N ALA A 311 -23.92 -5.93 -7.52
CA ALA A 311 -22.63 -5.82 -6.82
C ALA A 311 -22.79 -5.83 -5.30
N GLU A 312 -23.88 -5.29 -4.76
CA GLU A 312 -24.17 -5.32 -3.32
C GLU A 312 -24.90 -6.59 -2.89
N TYR A 313 -25.39 -7.39 -3.84
CA TYR A 313 -26.17 -8.58 -3.58
C TYR A 313 -25.37 -9.64 -2.79
N ASP A 314 -25.96 -10.12 -1.71
CA ASP A 314 -25.43 -11.21 -0.89
C ASP A 314 -26.18 -12.51 -1.20
N ALA A 315 -25.57 -13.34 -2.05
CA ALA A 315 -26.13 -14.62 -2.48
C ALA A 315 -26.31 -15.62 -1.33
N GLU A 316 -25.49 -15.52 -0.27
CA GLU A 316 -25.54 -16.43 0.87
C GLU A 316 -26.67 -16.04 1.82
N ALA A 317 -26.79 -14.74 2.14
CA ALA A 317 -27.88 -14.22 2.95
C ALA A 317 -29.25 -14.40 2.27
N ALA A 318 -29.31 -14.27 0.93
CA ALA A 318 -30.52 -14.49 0.15
C ALA A 318 -30.95 -15.96 0.06
N ARG A 319 -30.10 -16.91 0.50
CA ARG A 319 -30.35 -18.36 0.47
C ARG A 319 -30.89 -18.83 -0.88
N ILE A 320 -30.22 -18.41 -1.96
CA ILE A 320 -30.62 -18.81 -3.32
C ILE A 320 -30.70 -20.35 -3.39
N GLU A 321 -31.86 -20.85 -3.80
CA GLU A 321 -32.04 -22.27 -4.09
C GLU A 321 -31.11 -22.64 -5.25
N GLY A 322 -30.19 -23.57 -5.00
CA GLY A 322 -29.33 -24.10 -6.05
C GLY A 322 -30.10 -25.03 -6.98
N VAL A 323 -29.54 -25.27 -8.16
CA VAL A 323 -30.11 -26.19 -9.13
C VAL A 323 -29.95 -27.62 -8.62
N SER A 324 -31.02 -28.42 -8.70
CA SER A 324 -31.00 -29.81 -8.26
C SER A 324 -29.99 -30.63 -9.08
N GLY A 325 -29.10 -31.36 -8.42
CA GLY A 325 -28.03 -32.11 -9.08
C GLY A 325 -26.81 -31.27 -9.49
N ALA A 326 -26.90 -29.94 -9.48
CA ALA A 326 -25.81 -29.01 -9.81
C ALA A 326 -25.71 -27.86 -8.79
N THR A 327 -25.96 -28.18 -7.52
CA THR A 327 -26.09 -27.19 -6.45
C THR A 327 -24.79 -26.42 -6.21
N MET A 328 -23.65 -27.10 -6.20
CA MET A 328 -22.34 -26.45 -6.00
C MET A 328 -22.01 -25.50 -7.16
N THR A 329 -22.21 -25.94 -8.40
CA THR A 329 -21.98 -25.16 -9.62
C THR A 329 -22.85 -23.92 -9.67
N SER A 330 -24.16 -24.07 -9.45
CA SER A 330 -25.12 -22.95 -9.43
C SER A 330 -24.85 -21.98 -8.29
N GLN A 331 -24.48 -22.45 -7.09
CA GLN A 331 -24.08 -21.58 -5.99
C GLN A 331 -22.77 -20.82 -6.28
N ALA A 332 -21.79 -21.46 -6.91
CA ALA A 332 -20.56 -20.79 -7.34
C ALA A 332 -20.85 -19.68 -8.36
N VAL A 333 -21.72 -19.94 -9.34
CA VAL A 333 -22.20 -18.91 -10.26
C VAL A 333 -22.88 -17.78 -9.48
N ALA A 334 -23.81 -18.09 -8.59
CA ALA A 334 -24.55 -17.09 -7.80
C ALA A 334 -23.63 -16.21 -6.93
N ARG A 335 -22.57 -16.76 -6.35
CA ARG A 335 -21.54 -16.00 -5.60
C ARG A 335 -20.63 -15.18 -6.53
N GLY A 336 -20.36 -15.69 -7.72
CA GLY A 336 -19.52 -15.03 -8.72
C GLY A 336 -20.18 -13.76 -9.31
N LEU A 337 -21.47 -13.79 -9.63
CA LEU A 337 -22.12 -12.65 -10.32
C LEU A 337 -21.97 -11.30 -9.58
N PRO A 338 -22.13 -11.22 -8.24
CA PRO A 338 -21.81 -10.00 -7.48
C PRO A 338 -20.33 -9.56 -7.58
N LEU A 339 -19.38 -10.51 -7.58
CA LEU A 339 -17.95 -10.20 -7.74
C LEU A 339 -17.67 -9.63 -9.14
N ALA A 340 -18.27 -10.23 -10.17
CA ALA A 340 -18.20 -9.74 -11.54
C ALA A 340 -18.77 -8.33 -11.68
N ALA A 341 -19.93 -8.06 -11.06
CA ALA A 341 -20.55 -6.75 -11.08
C ALA A 341 -19.69 -5.70 -10.34
N ARG A 342 -19.13 -6.06 -9.18
CA ARG A 342 -18.17 -5.20 -8.45
C ARG A 342 -16.96 -4.86 -9.31
N ASP A 343 -16.38 -5.85 -9.98
CA ASP A 343 -15.21 -5.63 -10.82
C ASP A 343 -15.56 -4.78 -12.06
N ALA A 344 -16.70 -5.06 -12.69
CA ALA A 344 -17.19 -4.29 -13.82
C ALA A 344 -17.44 -2.82 -13.49
N LEU A 345 -17.92 -2.53 -12.27
CA LEU A 345 -18.19 -1.18 -11.81
C LEU A 345 -16.93 -0.42 -11.37
N ARG A 346 -15.82 -1.13 -11.07
CA ARG A 346 -14.53 -0.49 -10.78
C ARG A 346 -14.09 0.26 -12.04
N ALA A 347 -14.12 1.59 -11.97
CA ALA A 347 -13.45 2.42 -12.96
C ALA A 347 -11.97 2.02 -12.96
N ARG A 348 -11.48 1.51 -14.09
CA ARG A 348 -10.04 1.28 -14.26
C ARG A 348 -9.44 2.65 -14.47
N ALA A 349 -9.06 3.31 -13.38
CA ALA A 349 -8.28 4.54 -13.48
C ALA A 349 -7.08 4.20 -14.36
N PRO A 350 -6.88 4.86 -15.52
CA PRO A 350 -5.67 4.66 -16.29
C PRO A 350 -4.50 4.89 -15.33
N ARG A 351 -3.57 3.93 -15.23
CA ARG A 351 -2.34 4.09 -14.45
C ARG A 351 -1.41 5.06 -15.18
N SER A 352 -1.84 6.30 -15.30
CA SER A 352 -1.00 7.47 -15.47
C SER A 352 -1.04 8.25 -14.16
N ALA A 353 -0.02 9.06 -13.89
CA ALA A 353 -0.04 10.04 -12.82
C ALA A 353 -1.08 11.13 -13.17
N ALA A 354 -2.37 10.79 -13.08
CA ALA A 354 -3.45 11.72 -13.36
C ALA A 354 -3.63 12.61 -12.14
N TRP A 355 -3.38 13.90 -12.35
CA TRP A 355 -3.61 14.95 -11.37
C TRP A 355 -5.06 14.90 -10.89
N THR A 356 -5.27 14.52 -9.63
CA THR A 356 -6.61 14.40 -9.06
C THR A 356 -7.08 15.71 -8.45
N TRP A 357 -8.40 15.88 -8.26
CA TRP A 357 -8.94 17.01 -7.48
C TRP A 357 -8.35 17.05 -6.06
N ARG A 358 -7.96 15.88 -5.53
CA ARG A 358 -7.28 15.75 -4.25
C ARG A 358 -5.89 16.39 -4.29
N ASP A 359 -5.13 16.18 -5.36
CA ASP A 359 -3.82 16.82 -5.54
C ASP A 359 -3.95 18.35 -5.59
N SER A 360 -4.96 18.88 -6.30
CA SER A 360 -5.28 20.31 -6.31
C SER A 360 -5.62 20.85 -4.91
N GLY A 361 -6.44 20.12 -4.15
CA GLY A 361 -6.84 20.51 -2.80
C GLY A 361 -5.67 20.50 -1.81
N THR A 362 -4.81 19.48 -1.88
CA THR A 362 -3.57 19.41 -1.08
C THR A 362 -2.62 20.54 -1.46
N LEU A 363 -2.47 20.88 -2.75
CA LEU A 363 -1.68 22.03 -3.20
C LEU A 363 -2.22 23.35 -2.65
N ALA A 364 -3.54 23.54 -2.69
CA ALA A 364 -4.20 24.73 -2.18
C ALA A 364 -4.00 24.89 -0.66
N VAL A 365 -4.10 23.81 0.11
CA VAL A 365 -3.86 23.81 1.57
C VAL A 365 -2.40 24.10 1.89
N ILE A 366 -1.47 23.45 1.18
CA ILE A 366 -0.04 23.71 1.34
C ILE A 366 0.26 25.18 1.03
N GLY A 367 -0.24 25.69 -0.09
CA GLY A 367 -0.08 27.09 -0.49
C GLY A 367 -0.67 28.06 0.54
N PHE A 368 -1.86 27.78 1.05
CA PHE A 368 -2.52 28.58 2.08
C PHE A 368 -1.79 28.52 3.44
N GLY A 369 -1.33 27.35 3.87
CA GLY A 369 -0.56 27.19 5.10
C GLY A 369 0.83 27.85 5.03
N VAL A 370 1.50 27.74 3.89
CA VAL A 370 2.78 28.43 3.62
C VAL A 370 2.57 29.94 3.58
N SER A 371 1.52 30.44 2.92
CA SER A 371 1.25 31.88 2.86
C SER A 371 0.91 32.47 4.24
N LEU A 372 0.13 31.75 5.06
CA LEU A 372 -0.10 32.08 6.48
C LEU A 372 1.21 32.16 7.28
N ALA A 373 2.18 31.28 7.00
CA ALA A 373 3.46 31.24 7.68
C ALA A 373 4.41 32.38 7.24
N LEU A 374 4.45 32.69 5.94
CA LEU A 374 5.37 33.67 5.35
C LEU A 374 4.85 35.11 5.45
N PHE A 375 3.60 35.36 5.06
CA PHE A 375 3.07 36.71 4.87
C PHE A 375 2.38 37.28 6.12
N ARG A 376 2.41 36.57 7.26
CA ARG A 376 1.76 36.97 8.52
C ARG A 376 0.27 37.34 8.35
N ILE A 377 -0.43 36.75 7.37
CA ILE A 377 -1.82 37.08 6.99
C ILE A 377 -2.83 36.92 8.16
N GLY A 378 -2.47 36.18 9.22
CA GLY A 378 -3.25 36.08 10.46
C GLY A 378 -2.97 37.17 11.52
N ARG A 379 -2.90 38.46 11.18
CA ARG A 379 -2.72 39.53 12.21
C ARG A 379 -3.96 39.70 13.09
N SER A 380 -5.16 39.61 12.49
CA SER A 380 -6.43 39.76 13.23
C SER A 380 -6.79 38.48 14.00
N ARG A 381 -7.61 38.62 15.04
CA ARG A 381 -8.10 37.46 15.81
C ARG A 381 -9.03 36.59 14.96
N ALA A 382 -9.92 37.22 14.19
CA ALA A 382 -10.86 36.54 13.31
C ALA A 382 -10.15 35.71 12.22
N ALA A 383 -9.16 36.29 11.52
CA ALA A 383 -8.42 35.58 10.47
C ALA A 383 -7.67 34.35 11.01
N ARG A 384 -7.12 34.42 12.23
CA ARG A 384 -6.47 33.25 12.84
C ARG A 384 -7.44 32.15 13.23
N ILE A 385 -8.63 32.51 13.69
CA ILE A 385 -9.67 31.54 14.03
C ILE A 385 -10.19 30.88 12.75
N ALA A 386 -10.54 31.68 11.74
CA ALA A 386 -11.01 31.20 10.44
C ALA A 386 -9.98 30.27 9.77
N ALA A 387 -8.70 30.67 9.71
CA ALA A 387 -7.64 29.81 9.19
C ALA A 387 -7.47 28.51 9.99
N SER A 388 -7.64 28.54 11.32
CA SER A 388 -7.53 27.34 12.14
C SER A 388 -8.71 26.40 11.93
N LEU A 389 -9.93 26.93 11.80
CA LEU A 389 -11.13 26.16 11.47
C LEU A 389 -11.04 25.54 10.07
N ALA A 390 -10.57 26.32 9.09
CA ALA A 390 -10.35 25.83 7.72
C ALA A 390 -9.41 24.62 7.70
N MET A 391 -8.27 24.67 8.42
CA MET A 391 -7.35 23.54 8.49
C MET A 391 -7.97 22.32 9.20
N ILE A 392 -8.76 22.51 10.26
CA ILE A 392 -9.41 21.40 10.97
C ILE A 392 -10.45 20.72 10.08
N VAL A 393 -11.36 21.51 9.50
CA VAL A 393 -12.48 20.99 8.71
C VAL A 393 -11.97 20.45 7.39
N TYR A 394 -11.32 21.28 6.58
CA TYR A 394 -10.92 20.90 5.23
C TYR A 394 -9.78 19.88 5.24
N PHE A 395 -8.66 20.18 5.92
CA PHE A 395 -7.49 19.30 5.86
C PHE A 395 -7.60 18.10 6.81
N GLY A 396 -8.19 18.29 7.99
CA GLY A 396 -8.45 17.19 8.93
C GLY A 396 -9.55 16.25 8.45
N PHE A 397 -10.79 16.73 8.39
CA PHE A 397 -11.96 15.86 8.19
C PHE A 397 -12.23 15.48 6.72
N PHE A 398 -11.99 16.37 5.76
CA PHE A 398 -12.24 16.08 4.33
C PHE A 398 -11.09 15.35 3.63
N PHE A 399 -9.83 15.65 3.99
CA PHE A 399 -8.65 15.03 3.35
C PHE A 399 -8.05 13.86 4.13
N GLY A 400 -7.94 13.95 5.47
CA GLY A 400 -7.46 12.86 6.33
C GLY A 400 -5.96 12.52 6.20
N ASP A 401 -5.25 13.16 5.28
CA ASP A 401 -3.85 12.89 4.94
C ASP A 401 -2.88 13.68 5.82
N LEU A 402 -2.51 13.09 6.96
CA LEU A 402 -1.66 13.73 7.97
C LEU A 402 -0.25 13.13 7.95
N LEU A 403 0.78 13.98 8.04
CA LEU A 403 2.13 13.49 8.37
C LEU A 403 2.12 12.99 9.81
N SER A 404 2.24 11.68 9.95
CA SER A 404 2.32 10.94 11.21
C SER A 404 3.56 10.04 11.21
N LEU A 405 3.94 9.56 12.38
CA LEU A 405 5.06 8.64 12.51
C LEU A 405 4.74 7.29 11.87
N ALA A 406 3.48 6.84 11.94
CA ALA A 406 2.96 5.69 11.22
C ALA A 406 3.11 5.84 9.70
N GLN A 407 2.86 7.04 9.16
CA GLN A 407 3.04 7.32 7.74
C GLN A 407 4.52 7.25 7.33
N PHE A 408 5.41 7.88 8.09
CA PHE A 408 6.86 7.83 7.81
C PHE A 408 7.43 6.43 7.97
N ALA A 409 7.00 5.69 8.99
CA ALA A 409 7.38 4.29 9.18
C ALA A 409 6.84 3.41 8.05
N GLY A 410 5.58 3.59 7.65
CA GLY A 410 4.98 2.87 6.52
C GLY A 410 5.67 3.16 5.20
N TRP A 411 6.10 4.40 4.95
CA TRP A 411 6.94 4.74 3.78
C TRP A 411 8.35 4.16 3.87
N ALA A 412 8.91 4.09 5.08
CA ALA A 412 10.20 3.43 5.29
C ALA A 412 10.08 1.94 4.93
N ARG A 413 9.03 1.26 5.42
CA ARG A 413 8.78 -0.17 5.17
C ARG A 413 8.43 -0.48 3.70
N ASN A 414 7.44 0.23 3.16
CA ASN A 414 6.76 -0.15 1.90
C ASN A 414 7.20 0.70 0.69
N GLY A 415 8.15 1.62 0.89
CA GLY A 415 8.52 2.60 -0.12
C GLY A 415 7.59 3.82 -0.18
N VAL A 416 8.10 4.91 -0.75
CA VAL A 416 7.37 6.19 -0.86
C VAL A 416 6.46 6.15 -2.10
N PRO A 417 5.16 6.48 -1.98
CA PRO A 417 4.20 6.37 -3.08
C PRO A 417 4.24 7.57 -4.04
N TRP A 418 5.37 7.76 -4.74
CA TRP A 418 5.63 8.92 -5.63
C TRP A 418 4.59 9.14 -6.72
N ARG A 419 3.95 8.07 -7.19
CA ARG A 419 2.98 8.12 -8.30
C ARG A 419 1.53 8.28 -7.85
N ILE A 420 1.23 7.94 -6.58
CA ILE A 420 -0.15 7.79 -6.09
C ILE A 420 -0.52 8.93 -5.13
N ALA A 421 0.45 9.49 -4.41
CA ALA A 421 0.20 10.57 -3.45
C ALA A 421 1.28 11.67 -3.52
N PRO A 422 1.45 12.34 -4.68
CA PRO A 422 2.46 13.39 -4.84
C PRO A 422 2.22 14.58 -3.87
N GLY A 423 0.96 14.88 -3.55
CA GLY A 423 0.63 15.92 -2.56
C GLY A 423 1.20 15.67 -1.16
N MET A 424 1.23 14.42 -0.70
CA MET A 424 1.76 14.07 0.63
C MET A 424 3.28 14.17 0.70
N ILE A 425 3.95 13.88 -0.41
CA ILE A 425 5.40 14.03 -0.54
C ILE A 425 5.76 15.51 -0.56
N LEU A 426 5.00 16.32 -1.30
CA LEU A 426 5.16 17.76 -1.27
C LEU A 426 4.94 18.32 0.13
N LEU A 427 3.94 17.84 0.86
CA LEU A 427 3.68 18.23 2.25
C LEU A 427 4.85 17.88 3.17
N ALA A 428 5.41 16.68 3.04
CA ALA A 428 6.61 16.25 3.78
C ALA A 428 7.82 17.13 3.44
N ALA A 429 8.03 17.45 2.16
CA ALA A 429 9.08 18.35 1.72
C ALA A 429 8.89 19.76 2.31
N VAL A 430 7.67 20.30 2.33
CA VAL A 430 7.35 21.60 2.95
C VAL A 430 7.55 21.56 4.46
N ALA A 431 7.26 20.45 5.14
CA ALA A 431 7.50 20.29 6.57
C ALA A 431 8.99 20.36 6.94
N VAL A 432 9.86 19.76 6.11
CA VAL A 432 11.31 19.71 6.31
C VAL A 432 12.01 20.98 5.82
N LEU A 433 11.67 21.45 4.61
CA LEU A 433 12.33 22.56 3.93
C LEU A 433 11.74 23.92 4.32
N GLY A 434 10.43 24.00 4.57
CA GLY A 434 9.72 25.24 4.92
C GLY A 434 10.33 26.03 6.10
N PRO A 435 10.84 25.39 7.17
CA PRO A 435 11.54 26.09 8.25
C PRO A 435 12.82 26.82 7.85
N SER A 436 13.49 26.41 6.77
CA SER A 436 14.70 27.09 6.27
C SER A 436 14.37 28.46 5.66
N LEU A 437 13.20 28.54 4.99
CA LEU A 437 12.64 29.73 4.34
C LEU A 437 11.92 30.63 5.36
N ALA A 438 11.01 30.07 6.17
CA ALA A 438 10.14 30.81 7.08
C ALA A 438 10.74 31.06 8.48
N ASN A 439 11.91 30.47 8.80
CA ASN A 439 12.50 30.40 10.16
C ASN A 439 11.54 29.82 11.22
N GLN A 440 10.46 29.13 10.84
CA GLN A 440 9.41 28.62 11.71
C GLN A 440 8.91 27.25 11.22
N PRO A 441 8.43 26.34 12.11
CA PRO A 441 7.90 25.04 11.70
C PRO A 441 6.57 25.21 10.96
N VAL A 442 6.60 25.28 9.64
CA VAL A 442 5.43 25.59 8.78
C VAL A 442 4.32 24.56 8.98
N TYR A 443 4.65 23.28 8.93
CA TYR A 443 3.66 22.20 9.10
C TYR A 443 2.95 22.27 10.45
N CYS A 444 3.67 22.10 11.57
CA CYS A 444 3.06 22.08 12.90
C CYS A 444 2.37 23.39 13.30
N ARG A 445 2.80 24.53 12.74
CA ARG A 445 2.25 25.86 13.08
C ARG A 445 1.05 26.25 12.22
N ALA A 446 1.07 25.94 10.93
CA ALA A 446 0.13 26.50 9.96
C ALA A 446 -0.75 25.47 9.27
N ILE A 447 -0.27 24.23 9.07
CA ILE A 447 -0.96 23.21 8.26
C ILE A 447 -1.61 22.11 9.11
N CYS A 448 -0.92 21.64 10.16
CA CYS A 448 -1.40 20.55 11.01
C CYS A 448 -2.73 20.90 11.70
N PRO A 449 -3.80 20.10 11.53
CA PRO A 449 -5.14 20.39 12.05
C PRO A 449 -5.19 20.25 13.57
N TYR A 450 -4.44 19.29 14.15
CA TYR A 450 -4.34 19.19 15.60
C TYR A 450 -3.63 20.39 16.23
N GLY A 451 -2.57 20.89 15.59
CA GLY A 451 -1.92 22.14 15.99
C GLY A 451 -2.84 23.36 15.85
N ALA A 452 -3.73 23.37 14.86
CA ALA A 452 -4.81 24.36 14.74
C ALA A 452 -5.83 24.24 15.87
N ALA A 453 -6.28 23.03 16.23
CA ALA A 453 -7.22 22.79 17.32
C ALA A 453 -6.65 23.24 18.68
N GLN A 454 -5.38 22.94 18.97
CA GLN A 454 -4.69 23.39 20.18
C GLN A 454 -4.61 24.93 20.29
N ARG A 455 -4.59 25.66 19.16
CA ARG A 455 -4.61 27.13 19.16
C ARG A 455 -6.00 27.69 19.46
N LEU A 456 -7.06 27.01 19.03
CA LEU A 456 -8.45 27.41 19.30
C LEU A 456 -8.80 27.25 20.77
N VAL A 457 -8.40 26.14 21.40
CA VAL A 457 -8.67 25.88 22.83
C VAL A 457 -7.72 26.63 23.77
N ARG A 458 -6.79 27.44 23.24
CA ARG A 458 -5.76 28.12 24.03
C ARG A 458 -6.37 29.02 25.10
N GLY A 459 -6.14 28.67 26.36
CA GLY A 459 -6.61 29.43 27.51
C GLY A 459 -5.98 30.81 27.67
N ARG A 460 -6.82 31.82 27.91
CA ARG A 460 -6.37 33.19 28.23
C ARG A 460 -6.28 33.45 29.74
N ARG A 461 -7.13 32.79 30.54
CA ARG A 461 -7.25 33.01 32.00
C ARG A 461 -6.43 32.06 32.87
N TRP A 462 -6.29 30.79 32.49
CA TRP A 462 -5.69 29.73 33.33
C TRP A 462 -4.35 29.29 32.74
N ARG A 463 -3.34 30.15 32.81
CA ARG A 463 -2.02 29.88 32.21
C ARG A 463 -1.07 29.31 33.25
N PHE A 464 -0.81 28.02 33.13
CA PHE A 464 0.20 27.37 33.95
C PHE A 464 1.56 27.46 33.24
N ARG A 465 2.58 27.96 33.94
CA ARG A 465 3.97 27.90 33.48
C ARG A 465 4.65 26.80 34.29
N PRO A 466 4.91 25.61 33.71
CA PRO A 466 5.56 24.55 34.45
C PRO A 466 6.94 25.03 34.93
N PRO A 467 7.35 24.66 36.16
CA PRO A 467 8.66 24.97 36.70
C PRO A 467 9.78 24.54 35.75
N ILE A 468 10.94 25.22 35.81
CA ILE A 468 12.03 25.00 34.84
C ILE A 468 12.47 23.53 34.80
N GLY A 469 12.56 22.86 35.96
CA GLY A 469 12.88 21.44 36.08
C GLY A 469 11.85 20.54 35.39
N VAL A 470 10.57 20.69 35.73
CA VAL A 470 9.46 19.94 35.11
C VAL A 470 9.41 20.16 33.60
N SER A 471 9.59 21.41 33.15
CA SER A 471 9.58 21.76 31.73
C SER A 471 10.78 21.20 30.96
N ARG A 472 11.91 20.89 31.63
CA ARG A 472 13.07 20.23 31.05
C ARG A 472 12.79 18.75 30.82
N VAL A 473 12.23 18.07 31.83
CA VAL A 473 11.83 16.65 31.74
C VAL A 473 10.76 16.45 30.67
N LEU A 474 9.68 17.25 30.70
CA LEU A 474 8.61 17.17 29.70
C LEU A 474 9.08 17.47 28.27
N ARG A 475 10.17 18.24 28.09
CA ARG A 475 10.77 18.49 26.76
C ARG A 475 11.61 17.34 26.24
N ALA A 476 11.97 16.38 27.09
CA ALA A 476 12.59 15.12 26.68
C ALA A 476 11.53 14.11 26.20
N ALA A 477 10.31 14.16 26.73
CA ALA A 477 9.25 13.20 26.42
C ALA A 477 8.98 12.97 24.92
N PRO A 478 8.87 13.98 24.04
CA PRO A 478 8.72 13.73 22.60
C PRO A 478 9.90 12.98 21.96
N ALA A 479 11.12 13.24 22.45
CA ALA A 479 12.30 12.53 21.98
C ALA A 479 12.32 11.09 22.51
N CYS A 480 11.95 10.88 23.77
CA CYS A 480 11.79 9.53 24.32
C CYS A 480 10.70 8.74 23.60
N LEU A 481 9.56 9.36 23.29
CA LEU A 481 8.49 8.75 22.49
C LEU A 481 8.95 8.44 21.07
N LEU A 482 9.73 9.33 20.44
CA LEU A 482 10.31 9.07 19.12
C LEU A 482 11.30 7.90 19.17
N VAL A 483 12.15 7.82 20.20
CA VAL A 483 13.07 6.68 20.40
C VAL A 483 12.29 5.38 20.63
N ALA A 484 11.28 5.41 21.51
CA ALA A 484 10.42 4.26 21.78
C ALA A 484 9.67 3.80 20.54
N ALA A 485 9.11 4.73 19.76
CA ALA A 485 8.43 4.43 18.52
C ALA A 485 9.39 3.96 17.42
N SER A 486 10.63 4.48 17.38
CA SER A 486 11.69 3.96 16.48
C SER A 486 12.12 2.55 16.88
N GLY A 487 12.09 2.21 18.18
CA GLY A 487 12.26 0.85 18.67
C GLY A 487 11.07 -0.05 18.32
N TRP A 488 9.84 0.47 18.42
CA TRP A 488 8.63 -0.24 18.04
C TRP A 488 8.59 -0.56 16.54
N THR A 489 9.08 0.35 15.68
CA THR A 489 9.25 0.06 14.25
C THR A 489 10.24 -1.07 13.93
N LEU A 490 10.91 -1.65 14.93
CA LEU A 490 11.76 -2.84 14.76
C LEU A 490 11.09 -4.15 15.22
N VAL A 491 9.96 -4.08 15.95
CA VAL A 491 9.32 -5.25 16.59
C VAL A 491 7.80 -5.36 16.32
N GLY A 492 7.15 -4.28 15.87
CA GLY A 492 5.71 -4.25 15.64
C GLY A 492 5.29 -3.53 14.36
N SER A 493 4.00 -3.59 14.00
CA SER A 493 3.46 -3.01 12.76
C SER A 493 3.44 -1.46 12.77
N PRO A 494 3.73 -0.78 11.63
CA PRO A 494 3.62 0.68 11.53
C PRO A 494 2.18 1.19 11.69
N SER A 495 1.17 0.36 11.41
CA SER A 495 -0.24 0.76 11.57
C SER A 495 -0.60 1.02 13.03
N GLU A 496 0.06 0.34 13.96
CA GLU A 496 -0.17 0.49 15.41
C GLU A 496 0.42 1.78 15.98
N LEU A 497 1.43 2.36 15.31
CA LEU A 497 1.97 3.68 15.63
C LEU A 497 0.94 4.80 15.41
N GLY A 498 -0.10 4.55 14.60
CA GLY A 498 -1.20 5.49 14.38
C GLY A 498 -1.99 5.80 15.65
N VAL A 499 -1.97 4.90 16.65
CA VAL A 499 -2.64 5.06 17.94
C VAL A 499 -1.85 5.95 18.90
N TRP A 500 -0.55 6.12 18.66
CA TRP A 500 0.36 6.90 19.52
C TRP A 500 0.29 8.41 19.24
N GLU A 501 -0.50 8.80 18.24
CA GLU A 501 -0.69 10.19 17.84
C GLU A 501 -2.20 10.51 17.66
N PRO A 502 -2.64 11.74 17.95
CA PRO A 502 -4.04 12.14 17.86
C PRO A 502 -4.54 12.27 16.42
N PHE A 503 -3.71 11.95 15.42
CA PHE A 503 -3.99 12.14 14.01
C PHE A 503 -5.07 11.18 13.48
N GLY A 504 -5.21 10.00 14.09
CA GLY A 504 -6.26 9.03 13.75
C GLY A 504 -7.70 9.45 14.09
N VAL A 505 -7.91 10.64 14.68
CA VAL A 505 -9.24 11.18 15.05
C VAL A 505 -9.90 11.98 13.93
N PHE A 506 -9.11 12.45 12.95
CA PHE A 506 -9.63 13.34 11.90
C PHE A 506 -10.35 12.61 10.75
N PRO A 507 -9.97 11.39 10.32
CA PRO A 507 -10.74 10.65 9.32
C PRO A 507 -12.10 10.18 9.86
N PHE A 508 -13.16 10.26 9.06
CA PHE A 508 -14.52 9.80 9.43
C PHE A 508 -14.67 8.29 9.61
N LYS A 509 -13.65 7.50 9.27
CA LYS A 509 -13.65 6.03 9.41
C LYS A 509 -13.06 5.66 10.77
N CYS A 510 -13.91 5.25 11.71
CA CYS A 510 -13.60 4.74 13.07
C CYS A 510 -12.29 5.25 13.70
N ALA A 511 -12.36 6.33 14.47
CA ALA A 511 -11.24 6.78 15.30
C ALA A 511 -10.85 5.68 16.31
N ALA A 512 -9.62 5.18 16.22
CA ALA A 512 -9.09 4.26 17.22
C ALA A 512 -9.19 4.92 18.61
N PHE A 513 -9.78 4.20 19.59
CA PHE A 513 -10.06 4.73 20.93
C PHE A 513 -8.82 5.39 21.58
N GLY A 514 -7.64 4.80 21.41
CA GLY A 514 -6.38 5.36 21.93
C GLY A 514 -6.01 6.73 21.33
N ALA A 515 -6.19 6.93 20.01
CA ALA A 515 -5.93 8.22 19.36
C ALA A 515 -6.89 9.31 19.86
N ALA A 516 -8.15 8.95 20.12
CA ALA A 516 -9.16 9.85 20.70
C ALA A 516 -8.79 10.31 22.12
N VAL A 517 -8.30 9.40 22.96
CA VAL A 517 -7.83 9.72 24.32
C VAL A 517 -6.64 10.68 24.29
N PHE A 518 -5.62 10.42 23.47
CA PHE A 518 -4.48 11.33 23.32
C PHE A 518 -4.90 12.71 22.78
N ALA A 519 -5.84 12.73 21.82
CA ALA A 519 -6.39 13.97 21.29
C ALA A 519 -7.09 14.79 22.38
N ALA A 520 -7.94 14.15 23.20
CA ALA A 520 -8.65 14.81 24.29
C ALA A 520 -7.70 15.35 25.36
N ILE A 521 -6.78 14.51 25.86
CA ILE A 521 -5.79 14.91 26.89
C ILE A 521 -4.93 16.06 26.39
N GLY A 522 -4.44 15.99 25.15
CA GLY A 522 -3.61 17.03 24.56
C GLY A 522 -4.35 18.36 24.38
N LEU A 523 -5.65 18.34 24.07
CA LEU A 523 -6.49 19.54 23.97
C LEU A 523 -6.76 20.14 25.35
N VAL A 524 -7.11 19.32 26.35
CA VAL A 524 -7.31 19.76 27.74
C VAL A 524 -6.03 20.38 28.29
N ALA A 525 -4.87 19.72 28.12
CA ALA A 525 -3.58 20.26 28.54
C ALA A 525 -3.25 21.58 27.83
N SER A 526 -3.67 21.73 26.56
CA SER A 526 -3.46 22.95 25.77
C SER A 526 -4.26 24.15 26.25
N ARG A 527 -5.29 23.91 27.07
CA ARG A 527 -6.04 24.95 27.75
C ARG A 527 -5.23 25.63 28.84
N PHE A 528 -4.28 24.93 29.46
CA PHE A 528 -3.43 25.41 30.55
C PHE A 528 -2.03 25.81 30.08
N VAL A 529 -1.45 25.01 29.18
CA VAL A 529 -0.13 25.26 28.61
C VAL A 529 -0.25 25.35 27.09
N PRO A 530 -0.01 26.52 26.46
CA PRO A 530 -0.18 26.68 25.02
C PRO A 530 0.60 25.63 24.21
N MET A 531 -0.10 24.96 23.28
CA MET A 531 0.47 23.91 22.42
C MET A 531 1.08 22.75 23.22
N ALA A 532 0.49 22.36 24.36
CA ALA A 532 1.02 21.35 25.27
C ALA A 532 1.45 20.07 24.56
N TYR A 533 0.57 19.45 23.76
CA TYR A 533 0.88 18.22 23.03
C TYR A 533 1.99 18.40 21.98
N CYS A 534 1.89 19.36 21.04
CA CYS A 534 2.99 19.64 20.11
C CYS A 534 4.34 19.95 20.79
N ARG A 535 4.35 20.43 22.05
CA ARG A 535 5.58 20.75 22.78
C ARG A 535 6.14 19.58 23.59
N PHE A 536 5.28 18.73 24.14
CA PHE A 536 5.66 17.74 25.15
C PHE A 536 5.21 16.30 24.82
N GLY A 537 4.39 16.07 23.79
CA GLY A 537 3.82 14.76 23.50
C GLY A 537 3.83 14.31 22.03
N CYS A 538 4.21 15.16 21.07
CA CYS A 538 4.17 14.81 19.64
C CYS A 538 5.51 14.24 19.14
N PRO A 539 5.62 12.93 18.86
CA PRO A 539 6.86 12.33 18.35
C PRO A 539 7.16 12.73 16.90
N THR A 540 6.14 12.86 16.02
CA THR A 540 6.34 13.40 14.65
C THR A 540 6.93 14.82 14.69
N GLY A 541 6.47 15.66 15.62
CA GLY A 541 7.02 17.00 15.81
C GLY A 541 8.48 16.98 16.28
N ALA A 542 8.88 15.98 17.08
CA ALA A 542 10.26 15.80 17.50
C ALA A 542 11.18 15.41 16.33
N LEU A 543 10.71 14.52 15.45
CA LEU A 543 11.42 14.11 14.23
C LEU A 543 11.64 15.31 13.31
N LEU A 544 10.59 16.07 13.00
CA LEU A 544 10.68 17.26 12.15
C LEU A 544 11.59 18.34 12.75
N GLU A 545 11.54 18.55 14.07
CA GLU A 545 12.41 19.53 14.75
C GLU A 545 13.88 19.06 14.82
N TYR A 546 14.14 17.74 14.78
CA TYR A 546 15.50 17.20 14.72
C TYR A 546 16.15 17.47 13.36
N VAL A 547 15.43 17.21 12.27
CA VAL A 547 15.92 17.44 10.91
C VAL A 547 15.97 18.93 10.56
N ARG A 548 15.21 19.78 11.26
CA ARG A 548 15.13 21.23 10.99
C ARG A 548 16.48 21.96 10.92
N TYR A 549 16.68 22.73 9.84
CA TYR A 549 17.80 23.66 9.74
C TYR A 549 17.65 24.84 10.72
N ARG A 550 18.61 25.01 11.64
CA ARG A 550 18.65 26.12 12.62
C ARG A 550 19.83 27.06 12.35
N LYS A 551 19.53 28.35 12.17
CA LYS A 551 20.54 29.40 11.90
C LYS A 551 21.44 29.73 13.11
N GLY A 552 21.09 29.31 14.33
CA GLY A 552 21.79 29.71 15.59
C GLY A 552 22.35 28.58 16.48
N HIS A 553 21.79 27.36 16.43
CA HIS A 553 22.25 26.22 17.24
C HIS A 553 22.63 25.05 16.32
N TRP A 554 23.93 24.90 16.08
CA TRP A 554 24.50 23.90 15.16
C TRP A 554 25.43 22.91 15.84
N ARG A 555 25.76 23.10 17.12
CA ARG A 555 26.60 22.17 17.86
C ARG A 555 25.86 20.85 18.07
N PRO A 556 26.54 19.70 17.93
CA PRO A 556 26.00 18.42 18.33
C PRO A 556 25.56 18.47 19.80
N GLY A 557 24.44 17.84 20.11
CA GLY A 557 23.90 17.78 21.45
C GLY A 557 23.48 16.36 21.85
N PRO A 558 22.89 16.19 23.05
CA PRO A 558 22.48 14.88 23.55
C PRO A 558 21.45 14.18 22.64
N ARG A 559 20.68 14.93 21.85
CA ARG A 559 19.74 14.38 20.86
C ARG A 559 20.46 13.75 19.66
N ASP A 560 21.60 14.30 19.25
CA ASP A 560 22.41 13.74 18.18
C ASP A 560 23.07 12.43 18.66
N GLY A 561 23.55 12.41 19.91
CA GLY A 561 24.03 11.20 20.56
C GLY A 561 22.95 10.12 20.71
N ALA A 562 21.73 10.49 21.12
CA ALA A 562 20.61 9.55 21.21
C ALA A 562 20.19 9.00 19.84
N ALA A 563 20.14 9.84 18.81
CA ALA A 563 19.81 9.39 17.45
C ALA A 563 20.88 8.44 16.89
N LEU A 564 22.17 8.75 17.11
CA LEU A 564 23.27 7.85 16.80
C LEU A 564 23.21 6.57 17.63
N ALA A 565 22.88 6.63 18.92
CA ALA A 565 22.74 5.45 19.76
C ALA A 565 21.60 4.54 19.29
N VAL A 566 20.46 5.10 18.87
CA VAL A 566 19.36 4.33 18.29
C VAL A 566 19.77 3.72 16.94
N LEU A 567 20.43 4.50 16.09
CA LEU A 567 20.94 4.01 14.80
C LEU A 567 21.97 2.89 15.01
N SER A 568 22.92 3.09 15.91
CA SER A 568 23.94 2.10 16.29
C SER A 568 23.32 0.89 16.97
N ALA A 569 22.31 1.06 17.82
CA ALA A 569 21.59 -0.06 18.44
C ALA A 569 20.80 -0.85 17.39
N ALA A 570 20.18 -0.19 16.41
CA ALA A 570 19.53 -0.85 15.28
C ALA A 570 20.55 -1.58 14.40
N LEU A 571 21.72 -0.97 14.14
CA LEU A 571 22.83 -1.63 13.43
C LEU A 571 23.40 -2.81 14.21
N VAL A 572 23.63 -2.67 15.52
CA VAL A 572 24.12 -3.76 16.38
C VAL A 572 23.09 -4.86 16.50
N ALA A 573 21.80 -4.53 16.64
CA ALA A 573 20.72 -5.51 16.64
C ALA A 573 20.70 -6.28 15.32
N ARG A 574 20.86 -5.59 14.18
CA ARG A 574 21.00 -6.24 12.87
C ARG A 574 22.28 -7.07 12.75
N TYR A 575 23.42 -6.58 13.23
CA TYR A 575 24.69 -7.32 13.22
C TYR A 575 24.60 -8.60 14.07
N LEU A 576 23.99 -8.52 15.26
CA LEU A 576 23.74 -9.65 16.15
C LEU A 576 22.68 -10.61 15.58
N ALA A 577 21.70 -10.10 14.83
CA ALA A 577 20.71 -10.90 14.11
C ALA A 577 21.28 -11.55 12.83
N GLY A 578 22.44 -11.10 12.34
CA GLY A 578 23.11 -11.61 11.14
C GLY A 578 22.75 -10.90 9.83
N ASP A 579 22.14 -9.72 9.89
CA ASP A 579 21.57 -8.96 8.77
C ASP A 579 22.49 -7.83 8.21
N LEU A 580 23.78 -7.80 8.58
CA LEU A 580 24.82 -6.83 8.13
C LEU A 580 26.12 -7.51 7.65
#